data_AF-A0A1P6BIB2-F1
#
_entry.id   AF-A0A1P6BIB2-F1
#
_cell.length_a   1.000
_cell.length_b   1.000
_cell.length_c   1.000
_cell.angle_alpha   90.00
_cell.angle_beta   90.00
_cell.angle_gamma   90.00
#
_symmetry.space_group_name_H-M   'P 1'
#
loop_
_entity.id
_entity.type
_entity.pdbx_description
1 polymer ?
#
loop_
_entity_poly.entity_id
_entity_poly.type
_entity_poly.pdbx_seq_one_letter_code
_entity_poly.pdbx_strand_id
1 'polypeptide(L)'
;MCTSLEKSVIYRRNDPGTTREEWCNWPAIPFEEMDNTLNVQQYIQQCIHKDPSDVDTILKSPPGQEEGVWKYEHVRQFCMQLNGLTLLLQVKKRL
;
A
#
# COMPACT_ATOMS: atom_id res chain seq x y z
N MET A 1 4.84 -28.16 28.14
CA MET A 1 4.30 -28.18 26.77
C MET A 1 4.72 -26.87 26.11
N CYS A 2 5.55 -26.91 25.08
CA CYS A 2 6.01 -25.73 24.36
C CYS A 2 5.01 -25.47 23.22
N THR A 3 4.15 -24.46 23.37
CA THR A 3 3.24 -24.04 22.31
C THR A 3 4.03 -23.22 21.30
N SER A 4 4.40 -23.84 20.18
CA SER A 4 4.95 -23.13 19.04
C SER A 4 3.85 -22.22 18.48
N LEU A 5 4.01 -20.90 18.64
CA LEU A 5 3.16 -19.92 17.96
C LEU A 5 3.50 -19.99 16.47
N GLU A 6 2.70 -20.71 15.69
CA GLU A 6 2.75 -20.62 14.24
C GLU A 6 2.43 -19.17 13.86
N LYS A 7 3.47 -18.40 13.49
CA LYS A 7 3.27 -17.09 12.86
C LYS A 7 2.55 -17.33 11.54
N SER A 8 1.24 -17.12 11.52
CA SER A 8 0.45 -17.15 10.29
C SER A 8 1.06 -16.15 9.31
N VAL A 9 1.51 -16.61 8.14
CA VAL A 9 2.04 -15.75 7.09
C VAL A 9 0.92 -14.82 6.63
N ILE A 10 1.09 -13.51 6.82
CA ILE A 10 0.10 -12.50 6.41
C ILE A 10 0.37 -12.15 4.94
N TYR A 11 -0.54 -12.53 4.06
CA TYR A 11 -0.50 -12.14 2.66
C TYR A 11 -1.16 -10.77 2.46
N ARG A 12 -0.37 -9.76 2.09
CA ARG A 12 -0.86 -8.40 1.78
C ARG A 12 -1.48 -8.32 0.38
N ARG A 13 -2.64 -8.96 0.21
CA ARG A 13 -3.44 -8.99 -1.03
C ARG A 13 -4.89 -8.61 -0.73
N ASN A 14 -5.57 -8.03 -1.72
CA ASN A 14 -7.02 -7.78 -1.65
C ASN A 14 -7.70 -8.97 -2.31
N ASP A 15 -8.59 -9.64 -1.58
CA ASP A 15 -9.37 -10.76 -2.10
C ASP A 15 -10.48 -10.29 -3.06
N PRO A 16 -10.96 -11.15 -3.97
CA PRO A 16 -12.12 -10.84 -4.79
C PRO A 16 -13.30 -10.38 -3.93
N GLY A 17 -13.86 -9.21 -4.25
CA GLY A 17 -14.96 -8.62 -3.49
C GLY A 17 -14.55 -7.74 -2.31
N THR A 18 -13.25 -7.52 -2.07
CA THR A 18 -12.76 -6.56 -1.07
C THR A 18 -13.44 -5.20 -1.23
N THR A 19 -14.03 -4.70 -0.16
CA THR A 19 -14.72 -3.40 -0.15
C THR A 19 -13.74 -2.25 -0.34
N ARG A 20 -14.24 -1.04 -0.56
CA ARG A 20 -13.37 0.13 -0.70
C ARG A 20 -12.65 0.43 0.61
N GLU A 21 -13.34 0.23 1.72
CA GLU A 21 -12.91 0.50 3.09
C GLU A 21 -11.82 -0.48 3.54
N GLU A 22 -11.87 -1.72 3.07
CA GLU A 22 -10.89 -2.78 3.38
C GLU A 22 -9.72 -2.81 2.39
N TRP A 23 -9.82 -2.07 1.27
CA TRP A 23 -8.82 -2.09 0.21
C TRP A 23 -7.44 -1.66 0.71
N CYS A 24 -6.46 -2.56 0.62
CA CYS A 24 -5.09 -2.38 1.11
C CYS A 24 -4.99 -2.10 2.62
N ASN A 25 -6.03 -2.41 3.41
CA ASN A 25 -6.07 -2.19 4.86
C ASN A 25 -5.40 -3.34 5.64
N TRP A 26 -4.15 -3.66 5.27
CA TRP A 26 -3.38 -4.71 5.92
C TRP A 26 -2.62 -4.17 7.14
N PRO A 27 -2.32 -5.02 8.14
CA PRO A 27 -1.49 -4.64 9.28
C PRO A 27 -0.16 -4.02 8.84
N ALA A 28 0.27 -2.99 9.57
CA ALA A 28 1.56 -2.35 9.31
C ALA A 28 2.70 -3.29 9.67
N ILE A 29 3.68 -3.39 8.77
CA ILE A 29 4.93 -4.13 9.01
C ILE A 29 6.12 -3.24 8.61
N PRO A 30 7.30 -3.41 9.24
CA PRO A 30 8.53 -2.75 8.83
C PRO A 30 8.88 -3.06 7.37
N PHE A 31 9.54 -2.14 6.68
CA PHE A 31 9.92 -2.35 5.28
C PHE A 31 10.86 -3.54 5.12
N GLU A 32 11.76 -3.73 6.08
CA GLU A 32 12.75 -4.81 6.14
C GLU A 32 12.11 -6.20 6.26
N GLU A 33 10.88 -6.27 6.77
CA GLU A 33 10.11 -7.50 6.90
C GLU A 33 9.23 -7.78 5.67
N MET A 34 9.17 -6.85 4.70
CA MET A 34 8.41 -7.01 3.46
C MET A 34 9.20 -7.80 2.41
N ASP A 35 9.12 -9.13 2.48
CA ASP A 35 9.76 -10.03 1.53
C ASP A 35 8.86 -10.36 0.35
N ASN A 36 8.59 -9.38 -0.52
CA ASN A 36 7.87 -9.60 -1.77
C ASN A 36 8.18 -8.56 -2.85
N THR A 37 7.87 -8.88 -4.11
CA THR A 37 8.12 -8.02 -5.28
C THR A 37 7.33 -6.71 -5.29
N LEU A 38 6.29 -6.59 -4.45
CA LEU A 38 5.45 -5.39 -4.33
C LEU A 38 5.71 -4.64 -3.02
N ASN A 39 6.81 -4.93 -2.31
CA ASN A 39 7.13 -4.35 -1.02
C ASN A 39 7.17 -2.81 -1.04
N VAL A 40 7.78 -2.20 -2.07
CA VAL A 40 7.83 -0.74 -2.24
C VAL A 40 6.43 -0.16 -2.36
N GLN A 41 5.59 -0.74 -3.22
CA GLN A 41 4.21 -0.32 -3.39
C GLN A 41 3.42 -0.42 -2.08
N GLN A 42 3.52 -1.56 -1.39
CA GLN A 42 2.81 -1.81 -0.13
C GLN A 42 3.26 -0.86 0.97
N TYR A 43 4.55 -0.53 1.02
CA TYR A 43 5.09 0.41 1.99
C TYR A 43 4.59 1.84 1.74
N ILE A 44 4.58 2.30 0.48
CA ILE A 44 3.98 3.60 0.12
C ILE A 44 2.51 3.66 0.54
N GLN A 45 1.74 2.60 0.24
CA GLN A 45 0.32 2.50 0.64
C GLN A 45 0.14 2.54 2.15
N GLN A 46 1.00 1.85 2.90
CA GLN A 46 1.00 1.86 4.36
C GLN A 46 1.27 3.25 4.93
N CYS A 47 2.27 3.97 4.41
CA CYS A 47 2.57 5.34 4.85
C CYS A 47 1.39 6.29 4.59
N ILE A 48 0.79 6.24 3.39
CA ILE A 48 -0.37 7.07 3.04
C ILE A 48 -1.58 6.73 3.92
N HIS A 49 -1.83 5.45 4.20
CA HIS A 49 -2.96 5.04 5.02
C HIS A 49 -2.77 5.43 6.50
N LYS A 50 -1.52 5.39 6.99
CA LYS A 50 -1.19 5.78 8.37
C LYS A 50 -1.45 7.27 8.61
N ASP A 51 -0.93 8.13 7.74
CA ASP A 51 -1.18 9.57 7.79
C ASP A 51 -0.96 10.18 6.40
N PRO A 52 -2.03 10.51 5.65
CA PRO A 52 -1.91 11.10 4.33
C PRO A 52 -1.41 12.56 4.36
N SER A 53 -1.35 13.20 5.54
CA SER A 53 -0.84 14.57 5.70
C SER A 53 0.66 14.63 5.96
N ASP A 54 1.28 13.52 6.39
CA ASP A 54 2.71 13.40 6.64
C ASP A 54 3.50 13.10 5.35
N VAL A 55 3.59 14.13 4.50
CA VAL A 55 4.26 14.07 3.20
C VAL A 55 5.74 13.72 3.34
N ASP A 56 6.40 14.21 4.39
CA ASP A 56 7.81 13.97 4.63
C ASP A 56 8.09 12.48 4.86
N THR A 57 7.26 11.82 5.69
CA THR A 57 7.36 10.37 5.88
C THR A 57 7.00 9.59 4.62
N ILE A 58 5.96 10.01 3.89
CA ILE A 58 5.53 9.33 2.66
C ILE A 58 6.61 9.34 1.57
N LEU A 59 7.33 10.46 1.41
CA LEU A 59 8.34 10.63 0.36
C LEU A 59 9.72 10.11 0.76
N LYS A 60 9.95 9.84 2.05
CA LYS A 60 11.23 9.33 2.55
C LYS A 60 11.43 7.87 2.17
N SER A 61 12.33 7.65 1.21
CA SER A 61 12.75 6.31 0.78
C SER A 61 13.37 5.51 1.93
N PRO A 62 13.06 4.20 2.06
CA PRO A 62 13.77 3.30 2.97
C PRO A 62 15.27 3.22 2.66
N PRO A 63 16.11 2.89 3.66
CA PRO A 63 17.54 2.66 3.45
C PRO A 63 17.79 1.53 2.43
N GLY A 64 18.71 1.76 1.50
CA GLY A 64 19.09 0.76 0.49
C GLY A 64 18.13 0.61 -0.69
N GLN A 65 17.00 1.31 -0.68
CA GLN A 65 16.07 1.33 -1.82
C GLN A 65 16.61 2.23 -2.94
N GLU A 66 16.55 1.73 -4.18
CA GLU A 66 16.96 2.50 -5.36
C GLU A 66 16.00 3.68 -5.62
N GLU A 67 16.57 4.88 -5.79
CA GLU A 67 15.81 6.12 -5.98
C GLU A 67 14.93 6.09 -7.25
N GLY A 68 15.42 5.48 -8.34
CA GLY A 68 14.67 5.35 -9.59
C GLY A 68 13.41 4.51 -9.42
N VAL A 69 13.53 3.36 -8.75
CA VAL A 69 12.41 2.48 -8.41
C VAL A 69 11.43 3.17 -7.46
N TRP A 70 11.93 3.88 -6.44
CA TRP A 70 11.10 4.61 -5.48
C TRP A 70 10.21 5.66 -6.17
N LYS A 71 10.80 6.48 -7.04
CA LYS A 71 10.07 7.49 -7.82
C LYS A 71 9.05 6.84 -8.77
N TYR A 72 9.45 5.77 -9.46
CA TYR A 72 8.56 5.04 -10.36
C TYR A 72 7.33 4.51 -9.62
N GLU A 73 7.51 3.90 -8.45
CA GLU A 73 6.41 3.34 -7.66
C GLU A 73 5.48 4.41 -7.09
N HIS A 74 6.00 5.59 -6.73
CA HIS A 74 5.14 6.74 -6.38
C HIS A 74 4.26 7.18 -7.57
N VAL A 75 4.82 7.27 -8.77
CA VAL A 75 4.04 7.60 -9.98
C VAL A 75 2.99 6.53 -10.25
N ARG A 76 3.35 5.26 -10.11
CA ARG A 76 2.43 4.13 -10.24
C ARG A 76 1.28 4.23 -9.23
N GLN A 77 1.58 4.51 -7.96
CA GLN A 77 0.60 4.68 -6.89
C GLN A 77 -0.36 5.85 -7.18
N PHE A 78 0.17 6.99 -7.64
CA PHE A 78 -0.63 8.14 -8.05
C PHE A 78 -1.60 7.80 -9.19
N CYS A 79 -1.12 7.12 -10.25
CA CYS A 79 -1.96 6.67 -11.36
C CYS A 79 -3.08 5.73 -10.90
N MET A 80 -2.80 4.81 -9.98
CA MET A 80 -3.83 3.90 -9.44
C MET A 80 -4.91 4.66 -8.66
N GLN A 81 -4.54 5.66 -7.86
CA GLN A 81 -5.51 6.49 -7.13
C GLN A 81 -6.34 7.37 -8.08
N LEU A 82 -5.70 7.94 -9.12
CA LEU A 82 -6.40 8.70 -10.17
C LEU A 82 -7.44 7.86 -10.92
N ASN A 83 -7.16 6.58 -11.19
CA ASN A 83 -8.12 5.68 -11.79
C ASN A 83 -9.37 5.53 -10.91
N GLY A 84 -9.19 5.36 -9.59
CA GLY A 84 -10.28 5.32 -8.63
C GLY A 84 -11.11 6.61 -8.60
N LEU A 85 -10.43 7.77 -8.59
CA LEU A 85 -11.09 9.08 -8.63
C LEU A 85 -11.91 9.27 -9.92
N THR A 86 -11.34 8.93 -11.07
CA THR A 86 -12.00 9.04 -12.38
C THR A 86 -13.30 8.23 -12.41
N LEU A 87 -13.29 7.01 -11.88
CA LEU A 87 -14.49 6.18 -11.79
C LEU A 87 -15.56 6.83 -10.89
N LEU A 88 -15.19 7.35 -9.73
CA LEU A 88 -16.12 8.03 -8.82
C LEU A 88 -16.75 9.27 -9.47
N LEU A 89 -15.96 10.05 -10.21
CA LEU A 89 -16.44 11.22 -10.94
C LEU A 89 -17.40 10.82 -12.08
N GLN A 90 -17.10 9.74 -12.79
CA GLN A 90 -17.95 9.26 -13.88
C GLN A 90 -19.29 8.70 -13.39
N VAL A 91 -19.31 7.99 -12.26
CA VAL A 91 -20.55 7.51 -11.63
C VAL A 91 -21.43 8.68 -11.19
N LYS A 92 -20.85 9.70 -10.54
CA LYS A 92 -21.59 10.89 -10.10
C LYS A 92 -22.19 11.71 -11.26
N LYS A 93 -21.60 11.66 -12.46
CA LYS A 93 -22.14 12.33 -13.67
C LYS A 93 -23.30 11.58 -14.33
N ARG A 94 -23.62 10.36 -13.90
CA ARG A 94 -24.69 9.51 -14.47
C ARG A 94 -25.97 9.47 -13.62
N LEU A 95 -26.07 10.32 -12.59
CA LEU A 95 -27.28 10.63 -11.83
C LEU A 95 -27.70 12.07 -12.14
#